data_AF-A0A3M1LQ86-F1
#
_entry.id   AF-A0A3M1LQ86-F1
#
_cell.length_a   1.000
_cell.length_b   1.000
_cell.length_c   1.000
_cell.angle_alpha   90.00
_cell.angle_beta   90.00
_cell.angle_gamma   90.00
#
_symmetry.space_group_name_H-M   'P 1'
#
loop_
_entity.id
_entity.type
_entity.pdbx_description
1 polymer ?
#
loop_
_entity_poly.entity_id
_entity_poly.type
_entity_poly.pdbx_seq_one_letter_code
_entity_poly.pdbx_strand_id
1 'polypeptide(L)'
;MRGRAYACNVGARAAKGEALIFCDADDVADPGWLSALAEALEEHEVVAGAIEVHQLNRSAPWRPAPFVSATEPVLDFLPYASGTSFALSREAFEAVNGFSVGIPPCEDIDISWRLQLAGYTLHDAPSAVMHCRYRSSLRGLWKQTVTYAEAHVFLYKRFRAYGMPRSSIRQALRRYGWLLRRLPHLHRMSRRGRIKWLRILALCWGRLRGSLRYRTLYL
;
A
#
# COMPACT_ATOMS: atom_id res chain seq x y z
N MET A 1 -7.23 -3.78 18.88
CA MET A 1 -7.50 -2.36 18.56
C MET A 1 -8.31 -2.30 17.27
N ARG A 2 -9.31 -1.41 17.20
CA ARG A 2 -10.09 -1.13 15.99
C ARG A 2 -9.27 -0.13 15.15
N GLY A 3 -8.69 -0.59 14.03
CA GLY A 3 -7.82 0.20 13.15
C GLY A 3 -8.60 0.87 12.00
N ARG A 4 -7.88 1.45 11.03
CA ARG A 4 -8.43 2.16 9.85
C ARG A 4 -9.55 1.38 9.15
N ALA A 5 -9.31 0.13 8.77
CA ALA A 5 -10.30 -0.74 8.14
C ALA A 5 -11.65 -0.79 8.89
N TYR A 6 -11.62 -0.85 10.23
CA TYR A 6 -12.85 -0.83 11.03
C TYR A 6 -13.58 0.52 10.92
N ALA A 7 -12.84 1.63 10.99
CA ALA A 7 -13.42 2.97 10.86
C ALA A 7 -14.02 3.19 9.46
N CYS A 8 -13.33 2.77 8.39
CA CYS A 8 -13.84 2.81 7.02
C CYS A 8 -15.14 2.01 6.88
N ASN A 9 -15.19 0.79 7.43
CA ASN A 9 -16.42 -0.02 7.40
C ASN A 9 -17.57 0.60 8.18
N VAL A 10 -17.29 1.27 9.32
CA VAL A 10 -18.32 2.02 10.07
C VAL A 10 -18.85 3.19 9.23
N GLY A 11 -17.96 3.95 8.61
CA GLY A 11 -18.32 5.07 7.72
C GLY A 11 -19.15 4.60 6.53
N ALA A 12 -18.74 3.53 5.85
CA ALA A 12 -19.46 2.96 4.70
C ALA A 12 -20.88 2.48 5.05
N ARG A 13 -21.09 1.92 6.25
CA ARG A 13 -22.42 1.52 6.74
C ARG A 13 -23.31 2.71 7.09
N ALA A 14 -22.72 3.82 7.54
CA ALA A 14 -23.47 5.04 7.88
C ALA A 14 -23.76 5.91 6.65
N ALA A 15 -22.93 5.80 5.61
CA ALA A 15 -23.12 6.51 4.34
C ALA A 15 -24.39 6.06 3.64
N LYS A 16 -25.08 7.00 2.99
CA LYS A 16 -26.33 6.77 2.24
C LYS A 16 -26.15 6.79 0.72
N GLY A 17 -24.97 7.17 0.23
CA GLY A 17 -24.68 7.22 -1.21
C GLY A 17 -24.41 5.83 -1.80
N GLU A 18 -24.60 5.71 -3.11
CA GLU A 18 -24.23 4.54 -3.92
C GLU A 18 -22.72 4.49 -4.20
N ALA A 19 -22.04 5.64 -4.14
CA ALA A 19 -20.60 5.76 -4.25
C ALA A 19 -19.95 5.85 -2.86
N LEU A 20 -18.87 5.09 -2.66
CA LEU A 20 -18.03 5.15 -1.46
C LEU A 20 -16.63 5.64 -1.83
N ILE A 21 -16.23 6.77 -1.26
CA ILE A 21 -14.93 7.41 -1.51
C ILE A 21 -14.15 7.48 -0.20
N PHE A 22 -12.91 7.02 -0.23
CA PHE A 22 -12.03 6.93 0.93
C PHE A 22 -10.79 7.81 0.75
N CYS A 23 -10.44 8.54 1.81
CA CYS A 23 -9.20 9.30 1.90
C CYS A 23 -8.62 9.25 3.33
N ASP A 24 -7.35 9.60 3.46
CA ASP A 24 -6.66 9.68 4.75
C ASP A 24 -6.69 11.12 5.30
N ALA A 25 -6.81 11.25 6.62
CA ALA A 25 -7.01 12.54 7.29
C ALA A 25 -5.77 13.45 7.28
N ASP A 26 -4.60 12.93 6.95
CA ASP A 26 -3.33 13.67 6.89
C ASP A 26 -2.89 14.07 5.48
N ASP A 27 -3.75 13.84 4.49
CA ASP A 27 -3.52 14.18 3.08
C ASP A 27 -4.34 15.41 2.63
N VAL A 28 -4.08 15.92 1.43
CA VAL A 28 -4.77 17.10 0.87
C VAL A 28 -5.32 16.75 -0.51
N ALA A 29 -6.64 16.78 -0.64
CA ALA A 29 -7.32 16.61 -1.92
C ALA A 29 -7.09 17.83 -2.82
N ASP A 30 -6.76 17.60 -4.09
CA ASP A 30 -6.81 18.65 -5.11
C ASP A 30 -8.26 19.14 -5.28
N PRO A 31 -8.52 20.42 -5.65
CA PRO A 31 -9.88 20.93 -5.82
C PRO A 31 -10.79 20.07 -6.72
N GLY A 32 -10.22 19.41 -7.75
CA GLY A 32 -10.97 18.52 -8.66
C GLY A 32 -11.07 17.06 -8.21
N TRP A 33 -10.47 16.68 -7.08
CA TRP A 33 -10.32 15.29 -6.65
C TRP A 33 -11.66 14.55 -6.53
N LEU A 34 -12.62 15.17 -5.86
CA LEU A 34 -13.91 14.52 -5.57
C LEU A 34 -14.76 14.38 -6.82
N SER A 35 -14.84 15.43 -7.65
CA SER A 35 -15.61 15.39 -8.90
C SER A 35 -15.02 14.39 -9.88
N ALA A 36 -13.69 14.34 -10.01
CA ALA A 36 -13.02 13.38 -10.89
C ALA A 36 -13.26 11.91 -10.47
N LEU A 37 -13.30 11.62 -9.17
CA LEU A 37 -13.67 10.27 -8.69
C LEU A 37 -15.15 9.97 -8.94
N ALA A 38 -16.04 10.93 -8.71
CA ALA A 38 -17.47 10.76 -8.94
C ALA A 38 -17.78 10.51 -10.42
N GLU A 39 -17.20 11.30 -11.33
CA GLU A 39 -17.31 11.14 -12.78
C GLU A 39 -16.78 9.78 -13.23
N ALA A 40 -15.61 9.36 -12.73
CA ALA A 40 -15.06 8.05 -13.07
C ALA A 40 -15.93 6.88 -12.55
N LEU A 41 -16.66 7.07 -11.45
CA LEU A 41 -17.59 6.06 -10.92
C LEU A 41 -18.89 5.95 -11.74
N GLU A 42 -19.16 6.88 -12.66
CA GLU A 42 -20.29 6.74 -13.59
C GLU A 42 -20.02 5.66 -14.64
N GLU A 43 -18.74 5.39 -14.95
CA GLU A 43 -18.31 4.42 -15.95
C GLU A 43 -17.72 3.13 -15.36
N HIS A 44 -17.22 3.18 -14.13
CA HIS A 44 -16.45 2.10 -13.52
C HIS A 44 -16.84 1.87 -12.05
N GLU A 45 -16.93 0.62 -11.61
CA GLU A 45 -17.33 0.30 -10.24
C GLU A 45 -16.20 0.45 -9.22
N VAL A 46 -14.93 0.46 -9.66
CA VAL A 46 -13.75 0.52 -8.78
C VAL A 46 -12.67 1.40 -9.41
N VAL A 47 -12.33 2.49 -8.73
CA VAL A 47 -11.47 3.56 -9.25
C VAL A 47 -10.38 3.94 -8.25
N ALA A 48 -9.15 4.11 -8.74
CA ALA A 48 -8.01 4.62 -8.00
C ALA A 48 -7.64 6.02 -8.49
N GLY A 49 -7.52 6.97 -7.56
CA GLY A 49 -7.03 8.30 -7.91
C GLY A 49 -5.51 8.42 -7.88
N ALA A 50 -4.99 9.43 -8.57
CA ALA A 50 -3.56 9.72 -8.64
C ALA A 50 -2.97 10.17 -7.30
N ILE A 51 -1.73 9.76 -7.04
CA ILE A 51 -1.00 10.08 -5.80
C ILE A 51 0.15 11.05 -6.10
N GLU A 52 0.04 12.27 -5.60
CA GLU A 52 1.08 13.31 -5.69
C GLU A 52 1.85 13.35 -4.36
N VAL A 53 3.18 13.39 -4.41
CA VAL A 53 4.03 13.25 -3.21
C VAL A 53 5.10 14.33 -3.07
N HIS A 54 5.14 15.32 -3.94
CA HIS A 54 6.15 16.37 -3.92
C HIS A 54 5.68 17.59 -3.12
N GLN A 55 4.41 18.00 -3.25
CA GLN A 55 3.90 19.25 -2.66
C GLN A 55 4.02 19.25 -1.13
N LEU A 56 3.58 18.18 -0.47
CA LEU A 56 3.57 18.09 1.00
C LEU A 56 4.89 17.60 1.59
N ASN A 57 5.85 17.12 0.78
CA ASN A 57 7.03 16.41 1.27
C ASN A 57 8.36 17.09 0.90
N ARG A 58 8.35 18.41 0.65
CA ARG A 58 9.57 19.21 0.39
C ARG A 58 10.63 19.06 1.48
N SER A 59 10.22 18.81 2.72
CA SER A 59 11.12 18.58 3.87
C SER A 59 11.71 17.16 3.92
N ALA A 60 11.22 16.22 3.10
CA ALA A 60 11.64 14.83 3.07
C ALA A 60 11.97 14.29 1.66
N PRO A 61 12.78 15.00 0.83
CA PRO A 61 13.06 14.64 -0.58
C PRO A 61 13.88 13.34 -0.73
N TRP A 62 14.32 12.75 0.38
CA TRP A 62 15.01 11.46 0.41
C TRP A 62 14.06 10.25 0.41
N ARG A 63 12.75 10.46 0.61
CA ARG A 63 11.76 9.38 0.50
C ARG A 63 11.39 9.18 -0.96
N PRO A 64 11.39 7.94 -1.47
CA PRO A 64 10.84 7.71 -2.80
C PRO A 64 9.32 7.85 -2.77
N ALA A 65 8.74 8.06 -3.96
CA ALA A 65 7.34 7.80 -4.21
C ALA A 65 6.95 6.38 -3.76
N PRO A 66 5.79 6.18 -3.10
CA PRO A 66 5.20 4.86 -3.02
C PRO A 66 4.90 4.40 -4.45
N PHE A 67 5.04 3.09 -4.69
CA PHE A 67 4.53 2.52 -5.92
C PHE A 67 3.04 2.29 -5.72
N VAL A 68 2.22 3.09 -6.41
CA VAL A 68 0.76 2.95 -6.46
C VAL A 68 0.40 2.89 -7.94
N SER A 69 -0.33 1.86 -8.34
CA SER A 69 -0.76 1.68 -9.72
C SER A 69 -2.00 0.81 -9.76
N ALA A 70 -3.04 1.29 -10.44
CA ALA A 70 -4.24 0.50 -10.73
C ALA A 70 -4.02 -0.49 -11.88
N THR A 71 -2.90 -0.38 -12.60
CA THR A 71 -2.60 -1.15 -13.81
C THR A 71 -1.42 -2.09 -13.64
N GLU A 72 -0.40 -1.70 -12.88
CA GLU A 72 0.81 -2.48 -12.70
C GLU A 72 0.78 -3.34 -11.42
N PRO A 73 1.17 -4.62 -11.48
CA PRO A 73 1.15 -5.51 -10.33
C PRO A 73 2.02 -5.02 -9.17
N VAL A 74 1.50 -5.12 -7.95
CA VAL A 74 2.30 -5.01 -6.72
C VAL A 74 2.62 -6.40 -6.20
N LEU A 75 3.82 -6.59 -5.65
CA LEU A 75 4.29 -7.88 -5.14
C LEU A 75 4.18 -9.03 -6.17
N ASP A 76 4.33 -8.70 -7.45
CA ASP A 76 4.26 -9.62 -8.59
C ASP A 76 2.89 -10.35 -8.72
N PHE A 77 1.79 -9.80 -8.17
CA PHE A 77 0.47 -10.44 -8.21
C PHE A 77 -0.57 -9.64 -8.99
N LEU A 78 -1.21 -8.65 -8.35
CA LEU A 78 -2.28 -7.85 -8.94
C LEU A 78 -2.05 -6.37 -8.57
N PRO A 79 -2.54 -5.43 -9.39
CA PRO A 79 -2.50 -4.01 -9.05
C PRO A 79 -3.34 -3.69 -7.80
N TYR A 80 -3.18 -2.49 -7.26
CA TYR A 80 -3.96 -2.04 -6.10
C TYR A 80 -4.18 -0.54 -6.10
N ALA A 81 -5.29 -0.12 -5.49
CA ALA A 81 -5.60 1.27 -5.24
C ALA A 81 -5.08 1.66 -3.85
N SER A 82 -4.41 2.81 -3.75
CA SER A 82 -4.01 3.35 -2.45
C SER A 82 -5.25 3.79 -1.68
N GLY A 83 -5.39 3.37 -0.42
CA GLY A 83 -6.56 3.75 0.39
C GLY A 83 -6.71 5.26 0.67
N THR A 84 -5.74 6.09 0.27
CA THR A 84 -5.80 7.55 0.35
C THR A 84 -6.58 8.20 -0.81
N SER A 85 -6.69 7.51 -1.94
CA SER A 85 -7.43 7.98 -3.12
C SER A 85 -8.07 6.78 -3.79
N PHE A 86 -9.16 6.30 -3.20
CA PHE A 86 -9.85 5.09 -3.61
C PHE A 86 -11.36 5.31 -3.58
N ALA A 87 -12.03 4.94 -4.66
CA ALA A 87 -13.45 5.05 -4.83
C ALA A 87 -14.01 3.73 -5.37
N LEU A 88 -15.19 3.35 -4.91
CA LEU A 88 -15.91 2.21 -5.46
C LEU A 88 -17.42 2.33 -5.24
N SER A 89 -18.18 1.61 -6.06
CA SER A 89 -19.61 1.44 -5.84
C SER A 89 -19.87 0.70 -4.52
N ARG A 90 -21.02 0.98 -3.91
CA ARG A 90 -21.51 0.27 -2.73
C ARG A 90 -21.64 -1.22 -3.02
N GLU A 91 -22.15 -1.57 -4.19
CA GLU A 91 -22.27 -2.96 -4.64
C GLU A 91 -20.91 -3.67 -4.61
N ALA A 92 -19.87 -3.09 -5.23
CA ALA A 92 -18.53 -3.67 -5.24
C ALA A 92 -17.95 -3.81 -3.81
N PHE A 93 -18.18 -2.81 -2.96
CA PHE A 93 -17.75 -2.86 -1.57
C PHE A 93 -18.43 -3.99 -0.79
N GLU A 94 -19.74 -4.18 -0.97
CA GLU A 94 -20.54 -5.20 -0.31
C GLU A 94 -20.24 -6.60 -0.86
N ALA A 95 -19.99 -6.74 -2.16
CA ALA A 95 -19.62 -8.00 -2.81
C ALA A 95 -18.39 -8.67 -2.18
N VAL A 96 -17.47 -7.86 -1.62
CA VAL A 96 -16.26 -8.37 -0.93
C VAL A 96 -16.33 -8.26 0.59
N ASN A 97 -17.49 -7.91 1.17
CA ASN A 97 -17.69 -7.68 2.61
C ASN A 97 -16.80 -6.55 3.20
N GLY A 98 -16.54 -5.51 2.41
CA GLY A 98 -15.78 -4.33 2.81
C GLY A 98 -14.30 -4.59 3.13
N PHE A 99 -13.71 -3.77 4.01
CA PHE A 99 -12.31 -3.94 4.42
C PHE A 99 -12.15 -5.07 5.44
N SER A 100 -11.16 -5.93 5.24
CA SER A 100 -10.77 -6.94 6.24
C SER A 100 -10.31 -6.27 7.54
N VAL A 101 -10.90 -6.65 8.68
CA VAL A 101 -10.51 -6.17 10.01
C VAL A 101 -9.58 -7.15 10.72
N GLY A 102 -8.76 -6.66 11.66
CA GLY A 102 -7.87 -7.51 12.45
C GLY A 102 -6.63 -8.02 11.71
N ILE A 103 -6.40 -7.54 10.49
CA ILE A 103 -5.22 -7.84 9.68
C ILE A 103 -4.11 -6.78 9.89
N PRO A 104 -2.86 -7.07 9.49
CA PRO A 104 -1.81 -6.05 9.42
C PRO A 104 -2.17 -4.89 8.49
N PRO A 105 -1.48 -3.74 8.57
CA PRO A 105 -1.69 -2.61 7.66
C PRO A 105 -1.38 -2.98 6.20
N CYS A 106 -2.41 -3.41 5.49
CA CYS A 106 -2.46 -3.75 4.07
C CYS A 106 -3.92 -3.91 3.60
N GLU A 107 -4.86 -3.24 4.28
CA GLU A 107 -6.29 -3.35 4.01
C GLU A 107 -6.68 -2.85 2.62
N ASP A 108 -5.92 -1.91 2.07
CA ASP A 108 -6.03 -1.38 0.72
C ASP A 108 -5.64 -2.43 -0.33
N ILE A 109 -4.45 -3.03 -0.21
CA ILE A 109 -4.02 -4.14 -1.08
C ILE A 109 -4.99 -5.32 -0.95
N ASP A 110 -5.39 -5.67 0.27
CA ASP A 110 -6.29 -6.79 0.54
C ASP A 110 -7.67 -6.61 -0.10
N ILE A 111 -8.27 -5.41 -0.04
CA ILE A 111 -9.57 -5.16 -0.69
C ILE A 111 -9.43 -5.10 -2.20
N SER A 112 -8.39 -4.43 -2.74
CA SER A 112 -8.19 -4.34 -4.20
C SER A 112 -7.99 -5.71 -4.83
N TRP A 113 -7.26 -6.62 -4.18
CA TRP A 113 -7.08 -7.98 -4.68
C TRP A 113 -8.34 -8.83 -4.53
N ARG A 114 -9.12 -8.67 -3.45
CA ARG A 114 -10.41 -9.35 -3.31
C ARG A 114 -11.42 -8.91 -4.36
N LEU A 115 -11.46 -7.61 -4.69
CA LEU A 115 -12.31 -7.07 -5.75
C LEU A 115 -11.96 -7.68 -7.10
N GLN A 116 -10.67 -7.71 -7.45
CA GLN A 116 -10.21 -8.34 -8.69
C GLN A 116 -10.49 -9.84 -8.76
N LEU A 117 -10.29 -10.56 -7.65
CA LEU A 117 -10.65 -11.98 -7.57
C LEU A 117 -12.17 -12.23 -7.61
N ALA A 118 -12.99 -11.22 -7.33
CA ALA A 118 -14.44 -11.25 -7.47
C ALA A 118 -14.94 -10.80 -8.86
N GLY A 119 -14.03 -10.45 -9.78
CA GLY A 119 -14.35 -10.08 -11.15
C GLY A 119 -14.40 -8.58 -11.43
N TYR A 120 -14.14 -7.71 -10.45
CA TYR A 120 -14.08 -6.27 -10.66
C TYR A 120 -12.73 -5.84 -11.24
N THR A 121 -12.73 -4.82 -12.10
CA THR A 121 -11.50 -4.25 -12.65
C THR A 121 -11.16 -2.96 -11.92
N LEU A 122 -9.87 -2.73 -11.65
CA LEU A 122 -9.39 -1.46 -11.11
C LEU A 122 -9.12 -0.48 -12.26
N HIS A 123 -9.71 0.70 -12.21
CA HIS A 123 -9.52 1.76 -13.20
C HIS A 123 -8.78 2.96 -12.60
N ASP A 124 -7.91 3.59 -13.39
CA ASP A 124 -7.22 4.82 -12.98
C ASP A 124 -8.09 6.05 -13.28
N ALA A 125 -8.24 6.94 -12.29
CA ALA A 125 -8.73 8.30 -12.47
C ALA A 125 -7.57 9.29 -12.31
N PRO A 126 -6.79 9.56 -13.37
CA PRO A 126 -5.56 10.36 -13.28
C PRO A 126 -5.83 11.81 -12.87
N SER A 127 -7.03 12.33 -13.15
CA SER A 127 -7.47 13.68 -12.74
C SER A 127 -7.85 13.77 -11.26
N ALA A 128 -8.08 12.64 -10.58
CA ALA A 128 -8.39 12.58 -9.16
C ALA A 128 -7.13 12.62 -8.30
N VAL A 129 -6.51 13.80 -8.19
CA VAL A 129 -5.20 13.96 -7.54
C VAL A 129 -5.34 14.12 -6.01
N MET A 130 -4.63 13.28 -5.27
CA MET A 130 -4.47 13.39 -3.81
C MET A 130 -3.01 13.67 -3.46
N HIS A 131 -2.75 14.77 -2.74
CA HIS A 131 -1.42 15.09 -2.24
C HIS A 131 -1.17 14.36 -0.91
N CYS A 132 -0.31 13.35 -0.96
CA CYS A 132 -0.05 12.46 0.17
C CYS A 132 1.11 12.92 1.04
N ARG A 133 0.93 12.91 2.36
CA ARG A 133 1.94 13.30 3.33
C ARG A 133 2.79 12.12 3.78
N TYR A 134 4.08 12.36 3.90
CA TYR A 134 5.04 11.41 4.41
C TYR A 134 5.32 11.60 5.89
N ARG A 135 5.59 10.48 6.56
CA ARG A 135 6.28 10.49 7.85
C ARG A 135 7.67 11.11 7.66
N SER A 136 7.97 12.16 8.44
CA SER A 136 9.18 12.98 8.30
C SER A 136 10.43 12.41 8.99
N SER A 137 10.28 11.41 9.88
CA SER A 137 11.40 10.86 10.67
C SER A 137 11.93 9.52 10.16
N LEU A 138 13.24 9.27 10.37
CA LEU A 138 13.86 7.98 10.05
C LEU A 138 13.26 6.82 10.87
N ARG A 139 12.92 7.08 12.13
CA ARG A 139 12.21 6.11 12.99
C ARG A 139 10.83 5.78 12.43
N GLY A 140 10.10 6.78 11.95
CA GLY A 140 8.80 6.59 11.29
C GLY A 140 8.92 5.78 10.01
N LEU A 141 9.91 6.09 9.17
CA LEU A 141 10.22 5.34 7.95
C LEU A 141 10.56 3.87 8.24
N TRP A 142 11.42 3.62 9.23
CA TRP A 142 11.78 2.27 9.67
C TRP A 142 10.54 1.49 10.10
N LYS A 143 9.76 2.04 11.05
CA LYS A 143 8.55 1.40 11.56
C LYS A 143 7.55 1.09 10.44
N GLN A 144 7.32 2.03 9.53
CA GLN A 144 6.41 1.83 8.40
C GLN A 144 6.91 0.72 7.47
N THR A 145 8.20 0.76 7.10
CA THR A 145 8.78 -0.24 6.19
C THR A 145 8.74 -1.64 6.78
N VAL A 146 9.08 -1.79 8.07
CA VAL A 146 8.99 -3.07 8.79
C VAL A 146 7.54 -3.58 8.81
N THR A 147 6.58 -2.69 9.10
CA THR A 147 5.15 -3.05 9.18
C THR A 147 4.61 -3.52 7.84
N TYR A 148 4.91 -2.82 6.74
CA TYR A 148 4.48 -3.22 5.40
C TYR A 148 5.17 -4.52 4.95
N ALA A 149 6.45 -4.67 5.27
CA ALA A 149 7.21 -5.87 4.96
C ALA A 149 6.64 -7.12 5.66
N GLU A 150 6.11 -7.00 6.87
CA GLU A 150 5.36 -8.07 7.54
C GLU A 150 4.02 -8.35 6.88
N ALA A 151 3.32 -7.29 6.47
CA ALA A 151 2.05 -7.41 5.77
C ALA A 151 2.21 -8.15 4.44
N HIS A 152 3.35 -7.99 3.74
CA HIS A 152 3.65 -8.79 2.53
C HIS A 152 3.62 -10.30 2.79
N VAL A 153 4.10 -10.75 3.95
CA VAL A 153 4.09 -12.17 4.32
C VAL A 153 2.68 -12.66 4.62
N PHE A 154 1.89 -11.82 5.31
CA PHE A 154 0.48 -12.08 5.55
C PHE A 154 -0.30 -12.20 4.24
N LEU A 155 -0.11 -11.24 3.32
CA LEU A 155 -0.70 -11.24 1.99
C LEU A 155 -0.31 -12.51 1.22
N TYR A 156 0.97 -12.89 1.20
CA TYR A 156 1.38 -14.16 0.57
C TYR A 156 0.70 -15.37 1.19
N LYS A 157 0.63 -15.46 2.52
CA LYS A 157 -0.09 -16.56 3.18
C LYS A 157 -1.56 -16.62 2.76
N ARG A 158 -2.22 -15.47 2.64
CA ARG A 158 -3.63 -15.33 2.28
C ARG A 158 -3.90 -15.63 0.80
N PHE A 159 -3.07 -15.10 -0.09
CA PHE A 159 -3.34 -15.09 -1.53
C PHE A 159 -2.53 -16.09 -2.36
N ARG A 160 -1.61 -16.87 -1.76
CA ARG A 160 -0.85 -17.91 -2.48
C ARG A 160 -1.72 -18.95 -3.19
N ALA A 161 -2.91 -19.24 -2.65
CA ALA A 161 -3.85 -20.20 -3.25
C ALA A 161 -4.52 -19.63 -4.51
N TYR A 162 -4.52 -18.31 -4.66
CA TYR A 162 -5.06 -17.57 -5.81
C TYR A 162 -3.98 -17.19 -6.82
N GLY A 163 -2.75 -17.70 -6.67
CA GLY A 163 -1.65 -17.46 -7.62
C GLY A 163 -0.66 -16.38 -7.23
N MET A 164 -0.76 -15.74 -6.05
CA MET A 164 0.26 -14.79 -5.60
C MET A 164 1.63 -15.49 -5.52
N PRO A 165 2.64 -15.03 -6.29
CA PRO A 165 3.92 -15.71 -6.33
C PRO A 165 4.69 -15.50 -5.03
N ARG A 166 5.60 -16.44 -4.77
CA ARG A 166 6.52 -16.33 -3.64
C ARG A 166 7.65 -15.37 -3.99
N SER A 167 8.14 -14.62 -3.00
CA SER A 167 9.31 -13.77 -3.23
C SER A 167 10.53 -14.59 -3.64
N SER A 168 11.23 -14.09 -4.66
CA SER A 168 12.40 -14.77 -5.24
C SER A 168 13.55 -14.89 -4.24
N ILE A 169 13.96 -16.14 -3.96
CA ILE A 169 15.10 -16.43 -3.07
C ILE A 169 16.41 -15.84 -3.59
N ARG A 170 16.60 -15.82 -4.92
CA ARG A 170 17.76 -15.19 -5.57
C ARG A 170 17.79 -13.69 -5.27
N GLN A 171 16.65 -13.02 -5.38
CA GLN A 171 16.57 -11.60 -5.04
C GLN A 171 16.76 -11.35 -3.54
N ALA A 172 16.24 -12.24 -2.68
CA ALA A 172 16.47 -12.18 -1.24
C ALA A 172 17.97 -12.25 -0.92
N LEU A 173 18.68 -13.28 -1.44
CA LEU A 173 20.12 -13.43 -1.27
C LEU A 173 20.90 -12.20 -1.77
N ARG A 174 20.50 -11.61 -2.91
CA ARG A 174 21.08 -10.35 -3.41
C ARG A 174 20.89 -9.19 -2.43
N ARG A 175 19.70 -9.05 -1.81
CA ARG A 175 19.43 -8.02 -0.80
C ARG A 175 20.30 -8.21 0.45
N TYR A 176 20.29 -9.42 1.03
CA TYR A 176 21.10 -9.74 2.21
C TYR A 176 22.60 -9.59 1.96
N GLY A 177 23.11 -10.11 0.84
CA GLY A 177 24.51 -9.97 0.46
C GLY A 177 24.92 -8.51 0.23
N TRP A 178 24.04 -7.70 -0.37
CA TRP A 178 24.29 -6.26 -0.51
C TRP A 178 24.34 -5.54 0.85
N LEU A 179 23.45 -5.88 1.78
CA LEU A 179 23.45 -5.31 3.14
C LEU A 179 24.78 -5.61 3.85
N LEU A 180 25.18 -6.88 3.86
CA LEU A 180 26.41 -7.34 4.51
C LEU A 180 27.66 -6.69 3.89
N ARG A 181 27.77 -6.66 2.56
CA ARG A 181 28.91 -6.05 1.86
C ARG A 181 29.03 -4.55 2.09
N ARG A 182 27.91 -3.84 2.29
CA ARG A 182 27.91 -2.39 2.51
C ARG A 182 28.08 -1.98 3.97
N LEU A 183 27.86 -2.90 4.92
CA LEU A 183 27.94 -2.62 6.35
C LEU A 183 29.26 -1.95 6.79
N PRO A 184 30.46 -2.43 6.39
CA PRO A 184 31.74 -1.82 6.80
C PRO A 184 31.93 -0.40 6.24
N HIS A 185 31.22 -0.06 5.17
CA HIS A 185 31.35 1.21 4.46
C HIS A 185 30.23 2.21 4.78
N LEU A 186 29.35 1.92 5.74
CA LEU A 186 28.20 2.78 6.07
C LEU A 186 28.60 4.22 6.40
N HIS A 187 29.73 4.42 7.09
CA HIS A 187 30.24 5.74 7.46
C HIS A 187 30.67 6.56 6.23
N ARG A 188 31.06 5.91 5.13
CA ARG A 188 31.46 6.56 3.86
C ARG A 188 30.29 6.82 2.92
N MET A 189 29.09 6.32 3.25
CA MET A 189 27.92 6.47 2.39
C MET A 189 27.27 7.85 2.55
N SER A 190 26.85 8.42 1.42
CA SER A 190 25.99 9.61 1.42
C SER A 190 24.73 9.40 2.27
N ARG A 191 24.10 10.49 2.73
CA ARG A 191 22.86 10.42 3.50
C ARG A 191 21.78 9.61 2.77
N ARG A 192 21.60 9.83 1.46
CA ARG A 192 20.68 9.05 0.62
C ARG A 192 21.04 7.57 0.59
N GLY A 193 22.33 7.25 0.46
CA GLY A 193 22.83 5.87 0.50
C GLY A 193 22.51 5.16 1.83
N ARG A 194 22.77 5.82 2.97
CA ARG A 194 22.47 5.29 4.30
C ARG A 194 20.96 5.05 4.49
N ILE A 195 20.12 5.97 4.01
CA ILE A 195 18.65 5.82 4.06
C ILE A 195 18.19 4.63 3.20
N LYS A 196 18.74 4.47 1.99
CA LYS A 196 18.45 3.30 1.14
C LYS A 196 18.85 2.00 1.85
N TRP A 197 20.03 1.97 2.47
CA TRP A 197 20.50 0.81 3.22
C TRP A 197 19.57 0.48 4.39
N LEU A 198 19.20 1.49 5.19
CA LEU A 198 18.28 1.34 6.32
C LEU A 198 16.91 0.79 5.89
N ARG A 199 16.38 1.25 4.75
CA ARG A 199 15.11 0.76 4.21
C ARG A 199 15.16 -0.69 3.74
N ILE A 200 16.25 -1.10 3.07
CA ILE A 200 16.43 -2.50 2.65
C ILE A 200 16.58 -3.39 3.90
N LEU A 201 17.31 -2.93 4.92
CA LEU A 201 17.41 -3.65 6.19
C LEU A 201 16.02 -3.78 6.84
N ALA A 202 15.24 -2.70 6.91
CA ALA A 202 13.88 -2.72 7.45
C ALA A 202 12.96 -3.69 6.69
N LEU A 203 13.04 -3.73 5.36
CA LEU A 203 12.30 -4.65 4.51
C LEU A 203 12.66 -6.11 4.83
N CYS A 204 13.95 -6.44 4.85
CA CYS A 204 14.45 -7.77 5.20
C CYS A 204 14.00 -8.18 6.60
N TRP A 205 14.16 -7.28 7.58
CA TRP A 205 13.77 -7.53 8.97
C TRP A 205 12.26 -7.77 9.12
N GLY A 206 11.42 -6.95 8.50
CA GLY A 206 9.97 -7.14 8.55
C GLY A 206 9.54 -8.45 7.88
N ARG A 207 10.10 -8.79 6.72
CA ARG A 207 9.81 -10.07 6.06
C ARG A 207 10.24 -11.28 6.89
N LEU A 208 11.40 -11.21 7.56
CA LEU A 208 11.84 -12.25 8.48
C LEU A 208 10.87 -12.36 9.67
N ARG A 209 10.55 -11.24 10.33
CA ARG A 209 9.62 -11.20 11.47
C ARG A 209 8.24 -11.71 11.08
N GLY A 210 7.73 -11.32 9.92
CA GLY A 210 6.47 -11.80 9.35
C GLY A 210 6.52 -13.29 9.07
N SER A 211 7.63 -13.79 8.52
CA SER A 211 7.80 -15.22 8.23
C SER A 211 7.72 -16.08 9.49
N LEU A 212 8.36 -15.63 10.57
CA LEU A 212 8.28 -16.27 11.88
C LEU A 212 6.86 -16.17 12.46
N ARG A 213 6.27 -14.97 12.46
CA ARG A 213 4.95 -14.70 13.03
C ARG A 213 3.83 -15.51 12.38
N TYR A 214 3.82 -15.58 11.05
CA TYR A 214 2.76 -16.25 10.29
C TYR A 214 3.09 -17.71 9.95
N ARG A 215 4.28 -18.19 10.32
CA ARG A 215 4.82 -19.51 9.99
C ARG A 215 4.81 -19.78 8.48
N THR A 216 5.21 -18.76 7.71
CA THR A 216 5.20 -18.78 6.24
C THR A 216 6.46 -18.11 5.71
N LEU A 217 7.35 -18.86 5.04
CA LEU A 217 8.62 -18.31 4.58
C LEU A 217 8.44 -17.41 3.32
N TYR A 218 8.70 -16.12 3.47
CA TYR A 218 8.67 -15.10 2.39
C TYR A 218 9.71 -14.00 2.68
N LEU A 219 10.85 -14.01 1.97
CA LEU A 219 12.04 -13.18 2.24
C LEU A 219 12.38 -12.21 1.09
#